data_AF-A0A9R0Q283-F1
#
_entry.id   AF-A0A9R0Q283-F1
#
_cell.length_a   1.000
_cell.length_b   1.000
_cell.length_c   1.000
_cell.angle_alpha   90.00
_cell.angle_beta   90.00
_cell.angle_gamma   90.00
#
_symmetry.space_group_name_H-M   'P 1'
#
loop_
_entity.id
_entity.type
_entity.pdbx_description
1 polymer ?
#
loop_
_entity_poly.entity_id
_entity_poly.type
_entity_poly.pdbx_seq_one_letter_code
_entity_poly.pdbx_strand_id
1 'polypeptide(L)'
;MGLDLGALALKYTGLAVSDHDSIVAINIFIALLCGCIVFGHLLEGNRWVNESTTALVLGLITGGVILICTKGVNSRILIFSEDIFFIYLLPPIIFNAGFQVKKKQFFRNFATIILFGAAGTLISFVIITFGAMGLFSKLDVGPLELGDYLAIGAIFSATDSVCTLQVLNQDEAPLLYSLVFGEGVVNDATSVVLFNAIQNIDINHFDVFVLLQFIGKFLYLFFTSTVLGVAAGLLSAYIIKKLCFARHSTDREVAIMILMAYLSYMLSMLLDLSGILTVFFCGIVMSHYTWHNVTESSRVTTKHTFATLSFIAEIFLFLYVGMDALDIDKWKLASSRYLLLSMNNYLISRTV
;
A
#
# COMPACT_ATOMS: atom_id res chain seq x y z
N MET A 1 13.90 17.22 -48.72
CA MET A 1 13.65 16.93 -47.29
C MET A 1 14.12 18.12 -46.47
N GLY A 2 13.26 19.12 -46.31
CA GLY A 2 13.53 20.23 -45.39
C GLY A 2 13.27 19.73 -43.97
N LEU A 3 14.31 19.66 -43.15
CA LEU A 3 14.16 19.39 -41.72
C LEU A 3 13.38 20.55 -41.10
N ASP A 4 12.18 20.28 -40.61
CA ASP A 4 11.33 21.27 -39.95
C ASP A 4 11.93 21.64 -38.58
N LEU A 5 12.94 22.51 -38.60
CA LEU A 5 13.63 23.06 -37.43
C LEU A 5 12.65 23.80 -36.49
N GLY A 6 11.53 24.31 -37.01
CA GLY A 6 10.48 24.93 -36.21
C GLY A 6 9.73 23.92 -35.35
N ALA A 7 9.38 22.75 -35.90
CA ALA A 7 8.77 21.65 -35.16
C ALA A 7 9.71 21.07 -34.10
N LEU A 8 11.01 21.00 -34.38
CA LEU A 8 12.01 20.48 -33.45
C LEU A 8 12.28 21.49 -32.30
N ALA A 9 12.32 22.79 -32.59
CA ALA A 9 12.44 23.84 -31.58
C ALA A 9 11.21 23.93 -30.68
N LEU A 10 9.99 23.81 -31.24
CA LEU A 10 8.73 23.74 -30.49
C LEU A 10 8.65 22.49 -29.59
N LYS A 11 9.14 21.34 -30.08
CA LYS A 11 9.21 20.12 -29.28
C LYS A 11 10.24 20.23 -28.16
N TYR A 12 11.38 20.88 -28.40
CA TYR A 12 12.44 21.10 -27.40
C TYR A 12 12.04 22.12 -26.33
N THR A 13 11.36 23.21 -26.72
CA THR A 13 10.79 24.18 -25.76
C THR A 13 9.60 23.59 -25.00
N GLY A 14 8.74 22.80 -25.64
CA GLY A 14 7.65 22.08 -24.96
C GLY A 14 8.15 21.04 -23.95
N LEU A 15 9.24 20.33 -24.25
CA LEU A 15 9.91 19.42 -23.30
C LEU A 15 10.58 20.17 -22.15
N ALA A 16 11.31 21.26 -22.42
CA ALA A 16 11.98 22.05 -21.39
C ALA A 16 11.01 22.76 -20.43
N VAL A 17 9.86 23.22 -20.93
CA VAL A 17 8.80 23.81 -20.09
C VAL A 17 8.12 22.74 -19.23
N SER A 18 7.88 21.54 -19.79
CA SER A 18 7.32 20.40 -19.03
C SER A 18 8.25 19.92 -17.90
N ASP A 19 9.57 19.92 -18.15
CA ASP A 19 10.56 19.55 -17.13
C ASP A 19 10.62 20.59 -16.00
N HIS A 20 10.53 21.88 -16.33
CA HIS A 20 10.57 22.94 -15.31
C HIS A 20 9.32 22.92 -14.41
N ASP A 21 8.13 22.75 -14.98
CA ASP A 21 6.88 22.62 -14.22
C ASP A 21 6.89 21.40 -13.30
N SER A 22 7.46 20.28 -13.78
CA SER A 22 7.62 19.05 -12.98
C SER A 22 8.59 19.25 -11.81
N ILE A 23 9.70 19.95 -12.04
CA ILE A 23 10.67 20.29 -10.97
C ILE A 23 10.02 21.21 -9.93
N VAL A 24 9.22 22.20 -10.34
CA VAL A 24 8.50 23.07 -9.41
C VAL A 24 7.50 22.28 -8.57
N ALA A 25 6.74 21.36 -9.19
CA ALA A 25 5.79 20.50 -8.47
C ALA A 25 6.50 19.60 -7.43
N ILE A 26 7.61 18.98 -7.80
CA ILE A 26 8.42 18.15 -6.88
C ILE A 26 8.97 19.00 -5.73
N ASN A 27 9.45 20.21 -6.00
CA ASN A 27 9.96 21.11 -4.95
C ASN A 27 8.86 21.53 -3.96
N ILE A 28 7.66 21.85 -4.45
CA ILE A 28 6.51 22.17 -3.59
C ILE A 28 6.16 20.96 -2.73
N PHE A 29 6.12 19.77 -3.33
CA PHE A 29 5.81 18.54 -2.60
C PHE A 29 6.84 18.22 -1.51
N ILE A 30 8.14 18.35 -1.80
CA ILE A 30 9.20 18.18 -0.80
C ILE A 30 9.10 19.24 0.31
N ALA A 31 8.81 20.50 -0.03
CA ALA A 31 8.62 21.55 0.96
C ALA A 31 7.44 21.25 1.89
N LEU A 32 6.35 20.70 1.36
CA LEU A 32 5.19 20.26 2.14
C LEU A 32 5.52 19.08 3.05
N LEU A 33 6.30 18.09 2.58
CA LEU A 33 6.79 17.00 3.44
C LEU A 33 7.61 17.53 4.62
N CYS A 34 8.56 18.43 4.35
CA CYS A 34 9.33 19.10 5.40
C CYS A 34 8.43 19.87 6.36
N GLY A 35 7.42 20.58 5.82
CA GLY A 35 6.39 21.25 6.61
C GLY A 35 5.64 20.29 7.53
N CYS A 36 5.19 19.13 7.02
CA CYS A 36 4.48 18.12 7.81
C CYS A 36 5.31 17.63 9.00
N ILE A 37 6.62 17.40 8.80
CA ILE A 37 7.52 16.98 9.88
C ILE A 37 7.66 18.07 10.95
N VAL A 38 7.86 19.33 10.54
CA VAL A 38 8.00 20.45 11.46
C VAL A 38 6.69 20.72 12.22
N PHE A 39 5.55 20.77 11.52
CA PHE A 39 4.25 20.97 12.14
C PHE A 39 3.86 19.79 13.04
N GLY A 40 4.14 18.55 12.64
CA GLY A 40 3.93 17.36 13.46
C GLY A 40 4.70 17.44 14.77
N HIS A 41 5.99 17.78 14.72
CA HIS A 41 6.81 17.94 15.92
C HIS A 41 6.34 19.10 16.83
N LEU A 42 5.88 20.22 16.26
CA LEU A 42 5.32 21.33 17.03
C LEU A 42 3.99 20.98 17.72
N LEU A 43 3.22 20.04 17.13
CA LEU A 43 1.91 19.61 17.61
C LEU A 43 1.96 18.35 18.50
N GLU A 44 3.15 17.78 18.69
CA GLU A 44 3.41 16.57 19.51
C GLU A 44 2.92 16.72 20.97
N GLY A 45 2.77 17.96 21.46
CA GLY A 45 2.20 18.25 22.77
C GLY A 45 0.68 17.99 22.91
N ASN A 46 -0.05 17.83 21.81
CA ASN A 46 -1.50 17.60 21.82
C ASN A 46 -1.84 16.12 21.60
N ARG A 47 -2.49 15.48 22.59
CA ARG A 47 -2.95 14.07 22.53
C ARG A 47 -3.88 13.71 21.37
N TRP A 48 -4.39 14.70 20.63
CA TRP A 48 -5.39 14.55 19.58
C TRP A 48 -4.79 14.64 18.17
N VAL A 49 -3.52 15.00 18.02
CA VAL A 49 -2.90 15.27 16.73
C VAL A 49 -1.69 14.36 16.54
N ASN A 50 -1.86 13.33 15.73
CA ASN A 50 -0.75 12.50 15.27
C ASN A 50 -0.12 13.13 14.01
N GLU A 51 1.12 12.75 13.70
CA GLU A 51 1.87 13.21 12.53
C GLU A 51 1.13 12.87 11.23
N SER A 52 0.52 11.69 11.19
CA SER A 52 -0.31 11.22 10.06
C SER A 52 -1.55 12.08 9.84
N THR A 53 -2.25 12.45 10.91
CA THR A 53 -3.40 13.36 10.84
C THR A 53 -2.96 14.74 10.35
N THR A 54 -1.81 15.23 10.81
CA THR A 54 -1.23 16.50 10.38
C THR A 54 -0.90 16.48 8.89
N ALA A 55 -0.28 15.41 8.40
CA ALA A 55 0.04 15.21 6.98
C ALA A 55 -1.23 15.16 6.12
N LEU A 56 -2.27 14.43 6.56
CA LEU A 56 -3.55 14.35 5.85
C LEU A 56 -4.25 15.72 5.77
N VAL A 57 -4.31 16.45 6.87
CA VAL A 57 -4.94 17.78 6.93
C VAL A 57 -4.15 18.79 6.07
N LEU A 58 -2.82 18.77 6.13
CA LEU A 58 -1.99 19.61 5.26
C LEU A 58 -2.16 19.23 3.78
N GLY A 59 -2.33 17.94 3.48
CA GLY A 59 -2.66 17.44 2.14
C GLY A 59 -3.99 18.00 1.64
N LEU A 60 -5.04 17.95 2.47
CA LEU A 60 -6.35 18.53 2.16
C LEU A 60 -6.28 20.06 1.98
N ILE A 61 -5.57 20.78 2.85
CA ILE A 61 -5.39 22.23 2.71
C ILE A 61 -4.67 22.54 1.40
N THR A 62 -3.60 21.82 1.09
CA THR A 62 -2.83 21.99 -0.15
C THR A 62 -3.70 21.69 -1.37
N GLY A 63 -4.42 20.56 -1.37
CA GLY A 63 -5.34 20.20 -2.44
C GLY A 63 -6.43 21.26 -2.65
N GLY A 64 -6.96 21.82 -1.56
CA GLY A 64 -7.94 22.91 -1.61
C GLY A 64 -7.36 24.21 -2.18
N VAL A 65 -6.13 24.58 -1.79
CA VAL A 65 -5.43 25.74 -2.34
C VAL A 65 -5.19 25.56 -3.84
N ILE A 66 -4.72 24.39 -4.26
CA ILE A 66 -4.51 24.06 -5.68
C ILE A 66 -5.84 24.16 -6.44
N LEU A 67 -6.93 23.60 -5.89
CA LEU A 67 -8.25 23.63 -6.53
C LEU A 67 -8.76 25.06 -6.74
N ILE A 68 -8.60 25.93 -5.73
CA ILE A 68 -8.99 27.35 -5.79
C ILE A 68 -8.12 28.10 -6.81
N CYS A 69 -6.79 27.92 -6.76
CA CYS A 69 -5.85 28.59 -7.66
C CYS A 69 -6.08 28.20 -9.13
N THR A 70 -6.33 26.92 -9.39
CA THR A 70 -6.53 26.40 -10.75
C THR A 70 -8.00 26.52 -11.22
N LYS A 71 -8.88 27.15 -10.42
CA LYS A 71 -10.31 27.36 -10.74
C LYS A 71 -11.04 26.07 -11.18
N GLY A 72 -10.66 24.92 -10.63
CA GLY A 72 -11.22 23.62 -10.99
C GLY A 72 -10.81 23.07 -12.36
N VAL A 73 -9.74 23.61 -12.97
CA VAL A 73 -9.08 23.03 -14.15
C VAL A 73 -7.98 22.07 -13.69
N ASN A 74 -7.81 20.94 -14.38
CA ASN A 74 -6.97 19.82 -13.93
C ASN A 74 -5.53 20.22 -13.61
N SER A 75 -5.16 20.09 -12.34
CA SER A 75 -3.76 20.09 -11.94
C SER A 75 -3.27 18.65 -11.99
N ARG A 76 -2.37 18.32 -12.95
CA ARG A 76 -1.71 16.99 -13.00
C ARG A 76 -0.99 16.59 -11.70
N ILE A 77 -0.78 17.56 -10.81
CA ILE A 77 -0.17 17.43 -9.49
C ILE A 77 -1.08 16.67 -8.50
N LEU A 78 -2.40 16.64 -8.70
CA LEU A 78 -3.36 16.01 -7.78
C LEU A 78 -3.68 14.55 -8.09
N ILE A 79 -3.14 13.99 -9.18
CA ILE A 79 -3.48 12.64 -9.61
C ILE A 79 -2.63 11.65 -8.83
N PHE A 80 -3.27 10.80 -8.02
CA PHE A 80 -2.63 9.69 -7.34
C PHE A 80 -2.10 8.64 -8.33
N SER A 81 -0.78 8.38 -8.28
CA SER A 81 -0.14 7.28 -9.00
C SER A 81 -0.09 6.03 -8.13
N GLU A 82 -0.85 5.01 -8.53
CA GLU A 82 -0.84 3.69 -7.88
C GLU A 82 0.55 3.06 -7.92
N ASP A 83 1.30 3.25 -9.01
CA ASP A 83 2.67 2.75 -9.16
C ASP A 83 3.61 3.32 -8.10
N ILE A 84 3.54 4.63 -7.84
CA ILE A 84 4.36 5.26 -6.80
C ILE A 84 4.07 4.62 -5.44
N PHE A 85 2.80 4.41 -5.15
CA PHE A 85 2.36 3.81 -3.90
C PHE A 85 2.85 2.36 -3.73
N PHE A 86 2.52 1.47 -4.67
CA PHE A 86 2.85 0.05 -4.54
C PHE A 86 4.35 -0.21 -4.68
N ILE A 87 5.03 0.49 -5.60
CA ILE A 87 6.45 0.22 -5.90
C ILE A 87 7.36 0.91 -4.88
N TYR A 88 7.07 2.15 -4.45
CA TYR A 88 8.03 2.93 -3.65
C TYR A 88 7.63 3.11 -2.19
N LEU A 89 6.34 3.35 -1.90
CA LEU A 89 5.90 3.70 -0.54
C LEU A 89 5.58 2.47 0.31
N LEU A 90 4.89 1.48 -0.26
CA LEU A 90 4.40 0.32 0.48
C LEU A 90 5.53 -0.60 0.98
N PRO A 91 6.55 -0.96 0.18
CA PRO A 91 7.58 -1.91 0.61
C PRO A 91 8.34 -1.50 1.89
N PRO A 92 8.82 -0.25 2.07
CA PRO A 92 9.51 0.13 3.30
C PRO A 92 8.61 0.14 4.53
N ILE A 93 7.32 0.48 4.39
CA ILE A 93 6.35 0.49 5.49
C ILE A 93 6.14 -0.93 6.01
N ILE A 94 5.78 -1.84 5.11
CA ILE A 94 5.47 -3.24 5.45
C ILE A 94 6.73 -3.97 5.93
N PHE A 95 7.88 -3.71 5.31
CA PHE A 95 9.15 -4.28 5.74
C PHE A 95 9.51 -3.83 7.16
N ASN A 96 9.41 -2.54 7.47
CA ASN A 96 9.69 -2.00 8.80
C ASN A 96 8.76 -2.61 9.85
N ALA A 97 7.45 -2.70 9.56
CA ALA A 97 6.47 -3.34 10.42
C ALA A 97 6.83 -4.82 10.69
N GLY A 98 7.17 -5.60 9.65
CA GLY A 98 7.62 -6.98 9.81
C GLY A 98 8.94 -7.12 10.55
N PHE A 99 9.85 -6.17 10.37
CA PHE A 99 11.14 -6.16 11.05
C PHE A 99 11.01 -5.88 12.55
N GLN A 100 10.13 -4.97 12.94
CA GLN A 100 9.95 -4.55 14.32
C GLN A 100 8.93 -5.39 15.10
N VAL A 101 8.05 -6.15 14.43
CA VAL A 101 6.96 -6.90 15.09
C VAL A 101 7.43 -7.78 16.25
N LYS A 102 6.66 -7.85 17.33
CA LYS A 102 6.93 -8.74 18.47
C LYS A 102 6.57 -10.19 18.10
N LYS A 103 7.47 -10.85 17.38
CA LYS A 103 7.33 -12.21 16.78
C LYS A 103 6.65 -13.23 17.71
N LYS A 104 7.05 -13.32 18.98
CA LYS A 104 6.45 -14.26 19.94
C LYS A 104 4.94 -14.03 20.13
N GLN A 105 4.51 -12.77 20.19
CA GLN A 105 3.10 -12.40 20.33
C GLN A 105 2.34 -12.60 19.02
N PHE A 106 2.96 -12.25 17.89
CA PHE A 106 2.41 -12.49 16.56
C PHE A 106 2.11 -13.98 16.33
N PHE A 107 3.12 -14.85 16.48
CA PHE A 107 2.96 -16.29 16.24
C PHE A 107 2.06 -16.99 17.26
N ARG A 108 2.01 -16.52 18.52
CA ARG A 108 1.07 -17.06 19.52
C ARG A 108 -0.39 -16.80 19.15
N ASN A 109 -0.68 -15.68 18.50
CA ASN A 109 -2.02 -15.28 18.10
C ASN A 109 -2.28 -15.45 16.60
N PHE A 110 -1.43 -16.20 15.90
CA PHE A 110 -1.48 -16.34 14.44
C PHE A 110 -2.82 -16.91 13.95
N ALA A 111 -3.41 -17.86 14.70
CA ALA A 111 -4.72 -18.39 14.39
C ALA A 111 -5.81 -17.30 14.45
N THR A 112 -5.74 -16.40 15.42
CA THR A 112 -6.65 -15.26 15.56
C THR A 112 -6.49 -14.27 14.41
N ILE A 113 -5.25 -14.02 13.98
CA ILE A 113 -4.93 -13.16 12.84
C ILE A 113 -5.55 -13.72 11.56
N ILE A 114 -5.35 -15.02 11.28
CA ILE A 114 -5.94 -15.67 10.11
C ILE A 114 -7.47 -15.67 10.20
N LEU A 115 -8.03 -15.92 11.39
CA LEU A 115 -9.47 -15.93 11.58
C LEU A 115 -10.08 -14.55 11.26
N PHE A 116 -9.51 -13.47 11.80
CA PHE A 116 -10.02 -12.13 11.52
C PHE A 116 -9.75 -11.70 10.07
N GLY A 117 -8.54 -11.90 9.55
CA GLY A 117 -8.20 -11.44 8.20
C GLY A 117 -8.76 -12.30 7.06
N ALA A 118 -9.17 -13.54 7.30
CA ALA A 118 -9.84 -14.35 6.27
C ALA A 118 -11.34 -14.45 6.51
N ALA A 119 -11.76 -14.96 7.68
CA ALA A 119 -13.19 -15.12 7.96
C ALA A 119 -13.88 -13.78 8.20
N GLY A 120 -13.22 -12.83 8.86
CA GLY A 120 -13.75 -11.47 9.03
C GLY A 120 -13.97 -10.77 7.69
N THR A 121 -13.01 -10.85 6.77
CA THR A 121 -13.16 -10.31 5.41
C THR A 121 -14.30 -10.95 4.64
N LEU A 122 -14.45 -12.28 4.70
CA LEU A 122 -15.56 -12.97 4.05
C LEU A 122 -16.93 -12.55 4.63
N ILE A 123 -17.02 -12.36 5.95
CA ILE A 123 -18.23 -11.86 6.59
C ILE A 123 -18.52 -10.42 6.15
N SER A 124 -17.51 -9.54 6.17
CA SER A 124 -17.61 -8.16 5.69
C SER A 124 -18.05 -8.10 4.23
N PHE A 125 -17.47 -8.93 3.37
CA PHE A 125 -17.84 -9.07 1.97
C PHE A 125 -19.32 -9.38 1.80
N VAL A 126 -19.84 -10.37 2.52
CA VAL A 126 -21.24 -10.77 2.45
C VAL A 126 -22.14 -9.63 2.91
N ILE A 127 -21.84 -9.01 4.06
CA ILE A 127 -22.62 -7.91 4.62
C ILE A 127 -22.64 -6.71 3.67
N ILE A 128 -21.50 -6.31 3.13
CA ILE A 128 -21.38 -5.16 2.24
C ILE A 128 -22.06 -5.42 0.91
N THR A 129 -21.92 -6.62 0.34
CA THR A 129 -22.61 -7.00 -0.91
C THR A 129 -24.13 -6.88 -0.75
N PHE A 130 -24.70 -7.51 0.27
CA PHE A 130 -26.15 -7.45 0.52
C PHE A 130 -26.61 -6.03 0.90
N GLY A 131 -25.80 -5.30 1.67
CA GLY A 131 -26.05 -3.90 2.00
C GLY A 131 -26.08 -3.00 0.76
N ALA A 132 -25.13 -3.19 -0.15
CA ALA A 132 -25.06 -2.48 -1.43
C ALA A 132 -26.28 -2.79 -2.29
N MET A 133 -26.67 -4.06 -2.44
CA MET A 133 -27.90 -4.43 -3.16
C MET A 133 -29.13 -3.74 -2.58
N GLY A 134 -29.27 -3.71 -1.25
CA GLY A 134 -30.41 -3.07 -0.58
C GLY A 134 -30.41 -1.54 -0.65
N LEU A 135 -29.23 -0.90 -0.70
CA LEU A 135 -29.09 0.56 -0.76
C LEU A 135 -29.24 1.07 -2.19
N PHE A 136 -28.52 0.50 -3.15
CA PHE A 136 -28.54 0.94 -4.55
C PHE A 136 -29.89 0.68 -5.22
N SER A 137 -30.60 -0.41 -4.85
CA SER A 137 -31.97 -0.64 -5.32
C SER A 137 -32.96 0.45 -4.87
N LYS A 138 -32.71 1.12 -3.74
CA LYS A 138 -33.54 2.24 -3.26
C LYS A 138 -33.15 3.59 -3.87
N LEU A 139 -31.91 3.73 -4.33
CA LEU A 139 -31.35 4.98 -4.85
C LEU A 139 -31.52 5.14 -6.38
N ASP A 140 -32.17 4.18 -7.05
CA ASP A 140 -32.43 4.17 -8.50
C ASP A 140 -31.15 4.38 -9.35
N VAL A 141 -30.03 3.82 -8.88
CA VAL A 141 -28.70 3.93 -9.49
C VAL A 141 -28.55 2.88 -10.60
N GLY A 142 -29.37 2.98 -11.65
CA GLY A 142 -29.29 2.14 -12.85
C GLY A 142 -29.39 0.61 -12.62
N PRO A 143 -29.34 -0.19 -13.70
CA PRO A 143 -29.32 -1.64 -13.58
C PRO A 143 -27.88 -2.11 -13.32
N LEU A 144 -27.54 -2.36 -12.06
CA LEU A 144 -26.31 -3.05 -11.67
C LEU A 144 -26.55 -4.57 -11.73
N GLU A 145 -25.57 -5.30 -12.24
CA GLU A 145 -25.61 -6.77 -12.24
C GLU A 145 -25.15 -7.33 -10.89
N LEU A 146 -25.45 -8.61 -10.62
CA LEU A 146 -25.01 -9.28 -9.39
C LEU A 146 -23.47 -9.23 -9.24
N GLY A 147 -22.74 -9.31 -10.35
CA GLY A 147 -21.28 -9.20 -10.39
C GLY A 147 -20.77 -7.87 -9.86
N ASP A 148 -21.46 -6.76 -10.15
CA ASP A 148 -21.06 -5.42 -9.69
C ASP A 148 -21.20 -5.30 -8.17
N TYR A 149 -22.30 -5.82 -7.60
CA TYR A 149 -22.50 -5.83 -6.16
C TYR A 149 -21.46 -6.68 -5.42
N LEU A 150 -21.11 -7.84 -5.98
CA LEU A 150 -20.05 -8.70 -5.45
C LEU A 150 -18.69 -7.99 -5.54
N ALA A 151 -18.37 -7.36 -6.67
CA ALA A 151 -17.12 -6.62 -6.82
C ALA A 151 -17.01 -5.47 -5.80
N ILE A 152 -18.09 -4.71 -5.57
CA ILE A 152 -18.17 -3.70 -4.51
C ILE A 152 -17.91 -4.35 -3.14
N GLY A 153 -18.58 -5.45 -2.83
CA GLY A 153 -18.36 -6.19 -1.59
C GLY A 153 -16.90 -6.56 -1.38
N ALA A 154 -16.21 -7.05 -2.41
CA ALA A 154 -14.83 -7.52 -2.32
C ALA A 154 -13.82 -6.37 -2.17
N ILE A 155 -14.09 -5.25 -2.81
CA ILE A 155 -13.24 -4.05 -2.71
C ILE A 155 -13.38 -3.43 -1.31
N PHE A 156 -14.60 -3.27 -0.81
CA PHE A 156 -14.85 -2.63 0.47
C PHE A 156 -14.67 -3.56 1.69
N SER A 157 -14.53 -4.88 1.48
CA SER A 157 -14.15 -5.81 2.55
C SER A 157 -12.68 -5.70 2.96
N ALA A 158 -11.82 -5.19 2.07
CA ALA A 158 -10.43 -4.90 2.39
C ALA A 158 -10.35 -3.74 3.40
N THR A 159 -9.75 -3.98 4.56
CA THR A 159 -9.54 -2.99 5.61
C THR A 159 -8.14 -2.39 5.48
N ASP A 160 -8.06 -1.07 5.47
CA ASP A 160 -6.76 -0.41 5.50
C ASP A 160 -6.18 -0.41 6.92
N SER A 161 -5.33 -1.40 7.18
CA SER A 161 -4.59 -1.48 8.44
C SER A 161 -3.55 -0.37 8.59
N VAL A 162 -3.02 0.20 7.49
CA VAL A 162 -1.95 1.21 7.55
C VAL A 162 -2.43 2.44 8.29
N CYS A 163 -3.64 2.95 7.98
CA CYS A 163 -4.22 4.10 8.68
C CYS A 163 -4.42 3.86 10.18
N THR A 164 -4.88 2.66 10.55
CA THR A 164 -5.09 2.33 11.97
C THR A 164 -3.77 2.20 12.73
N LEU A 165 -2.71 1.73 12.07
CA LEU A 165 -1.42 1.49 12.70
C LEU A 165 -0.68 2.77 13.08
N GLN A 166 -0.97 3.92 12.47
CA GLN A 166 -0.32 5.17 12.90
C GLN A 166 -0.97 5.80 14.13
N VAL A 167 -2.17 5.37 14.50
CA VAL A 167 -2.74 5.71 15.80
C VAL A 167 -2.21 4.74 16.88
N LEU A 168 -1.79 3.55 16.48
CA LEU A 168 -1.33 2.50 17.36
C LEU A 168 0.18 2.55 17.59
N ASN A 169 0.58 2.89 18.80
CA ASN A 169 1.97 2.77 19.21
C ASN A 169 2.32 1.29 19.51
N GLN A 170 3.30 0.75 18.78
CA GLN A 170 3.76 -0.63 18.96
C GLN A 170 4.37 -0.89 20.35
N ASP A 171 4.92 0.12 21.01
CA ASP A 171 5.51 -0.03 22.34
C ASP A 171 4.43 -0.08 23.43
N GLU A 172 3.36 0.69 23.29
CA GLU A 172 2.23 0.74 24.24
C GLU A 172 1.28 -0.46 24.07
N ALA A 173 0.91 -0.78 22.83
CA ALA A 173 -0.10 -1.79 22.51
C ALA A 173 0.39 -2.84 21.51
N PRO A 174 1.46 -3.61 21.83
CA PRO A 174 2.10 -4.52 20.86
C PRO A 174 1.22 -5.67 20.38
N LEU A 175 0.30 -6.14 21.24
CA LEU A 175 -0.64 -7.19 20.88
C LEU A 175 -1.63 -6.67 19.82
N LEU A 176 -2.21 -5.49 20.07
CA LEU A 176 -3.18 -4.89 19.17
C LEU A 176 -2.53 -4.50 17.84
N TYR A 177 -1.34 -3.90 17.88
CA TYR A 177 -0.54 -3.62 16.69
C TYR A 177 -0.31 -4.90 15.85
N SER A 178 0.14 -5.99 16.48
CA SER A 178 0.41 -7.25 15.77
C SER A 178 -0.86 -7.89 15.19
N LEU A 179 -2.00 -7.76 15.88
CA LEU A 179 -3.28 -8.28 15.43
C LEU A 179 -3.82 -7.48 14.24
N VAL A 180 -3.87 -6.15 14.36
CA VAL A 180 -4.40 -5.25 13.32
C VAL A 180 -3.55 -5.29 12.06
N PHE A 181 -2.22 -5.22 12.21
CA PHE A 181 -1.31 -5.36 11.08
C PHE A 181 -1.47 -6.73 10.41
N GLY A 182 -1.44 -7.81 11.20
CA GLY A 182 -1.55 -9.16 10.66
C GLY A 182 -2.89 -9.41 9.96
N GLU A 183 -3.98 -8.91 10.55
CA GLU A 183 -5.32 -8.99 9.98
C GLU A 183 -5.38 -8.28 8.63
N GLY A 184 -4.89 -7.04 8.54
CA GLY A 184 -4.83 -6.29 7.28
C GLY A 184 -4.05 -7.02 6.18
N VAL A 185 -2.87 -7.59 6.51
CA VAL A 185 -2.07 -8.33 5.53
C VAL A 185 -2.79 -9.59 5.02
N VAL A 186 -3.48 -10.33 5.90
CA VAL A 186 -4.28 -11.50 5.49
C VAL A 186 -5.54 -11.07 4.74
N ASN A 187 -6.13 -9.94 5.13
CA ASN A 187 -7.30 -9.35 4.50
C ASN A 187 -7.00 -8.97 3.04
N ASP A 188 -5.89 -8.30 2.77
CA ASP A 188 -5.47 -7.94 1.41
C ASP A 188 -5.37 -9.17 0.51
N ALA A 189 -4.72 -10.24 0.99
CA ALA A 189 -4.63 -11.50 0.26
C ALA A 189 -6.01 -12.15 0.03
N THR A 190 -6.88 -12.12 1.04
CA THR A 190 -8.25 -12.68 0.94
C THR A 190 -9.09 -11.91 -0.06
N SER A 191 -9.03 -10.58 -0.04
CA SER A 191 -9.79 -9.69 -0.92
C SER A 191 -9.36 -9.83 -2.39
N VAL A 192 -8.06 -10.00 -2.67
CA VAL A 192 -7.57 -10.31 -4.03
C VAL A 192 -8.10 -11.65 -4.53
N VAL A 193 -8.07 -12.70 -3.70
CA VAL A 193 -8.61 -14.02 -4.09
C VAL A 193 -10.11 -13.92 -4.35
N LEU A 194 -10.82 -13.13 -3.55
CA LEU A 194 -12.27 -12.93 -3.65
C LEU A 194 -12.64 -12.20 -4.92
N PHE A 195 -11.92 -11.12 -5.23
CA PHE A 195 -12.08 -10.38 -6.45
C PHE A 195 -11.81 -11.23 -7.69
N ASN A 196 -10.71 -12.00 -7.68
CA ASN A 196 -10.40 -12.95 -8.76
C ASN A 196 -11.46 -14.04 -8.90
N ALA A 197 -12.01 -14.54 -7.77
CA ALA A 197 -13.09 -15.52 -7.80
C ALA A 197 -14.33 -14.94 -8.49
N ILE A 198 -14.73 -13.71 -8.16
CA ILE A 198 -15.90 -13.04 -8.74
C ILE A 198 -15.79 -12.90 -10.26
N GLN A 199 -14.62 -12.54 -10.77
CA GLN A 199 -14.38 -12.43 -12.22
C GLN A 199 -14.49 -13.77 -12.96
N ASN A 200 -14.31 -14.88 -12.26
CA ASN A 200 -14.33 -16.24 -12.82
C ASN A 200 -15.61 -17.02 -12.49
N ILE A 201 -16.58 -16.42 -11.77
CA ILE A 201 -17.84 -17.07 -11.44
C ILE A 201 -18.78 -17.02 -12.64
N ASP A 202 -19.15 -18.20 -13.13
CA ASP A 202 -20.30 -18.36 -14.02
C ASP A 202 -21.57 -18.46 -13.15
N ILE A 203 -22.43 -17.44 -13.23
CA ILE A 203 -23.54 -17.17 -12.29
C ILE A 203 -24.56 -18.33 -12.26
N ASN A 204 -24.54 -19.21 -13.26
CA ASN A 204 -25.49 -20.29 -13.42
C ASN A 204 -25.14 -21.57 -12.64
N HIS A 205 -23.93 -21.72 -12.08
CA HIS A 205 -23.51 -22.92 -11.33
C HIS A 205 -22.75 -22.56 -10.04
N PHE A 206 -23.48 -22.31 -8.95
CA PHE A 206 -22.90 -22.28 -7.60
C PHE A 206 -22.59 -23.71 -7.15
N ASP A 207 -21.38 -24.17 -7.44
CA ASP A 207 -20.89 -25.49 -7.05
C ASP A 207 -19.99 -25.40 -5.79
N VAL A 208 -20.03 -26.41 -4.92
CA VAL A 208 -19.10 -26.60 -3.79
C VAL A 208 -17.65 -26.56 -4.28
N PHE A 209 -17.43 -26.95 -5.54
CA PHE A 209 -16.16 -26.85 -6.24
C PHE A 209 -15.58 -25.41 -6.27
N VAL A 210 -16.42 -24.38 -6.42
CA VAL A 210 -15.97 -22.97 -6.45
C VAL A 210 -15.44 -22.53 -5.09
N LEU A 211 -16.10 -22.92 -4.01
CA LEU A 211 -15.63 -22.65 -2.64
C LEU A 211 -14.29 -23.36 -2.36
N LEU A 212 -14.16 -24.61 -2.81
CA LEU A 212 -12.91 -25.35 -2.67
C LEU A 212 -11.78 -24.71 -3.48
N GLN A 213 -12.06 -24.24 -4.69
CA GLN A 213 -11.10 -23.53 -5.54
C GLN A 213 -10.69 -22.20 -4.91
N PHE A 214 -11.62 -21.46 -4.30
CA PHE A 214 -11.33 -20.23 -3.55
C PHE A 214 -10.35 -20.50 -2.40
N ILE A 215 -10.67 -21.47 -1.54
CA ILE A 215 -9.81 -21.85 -0.41
C ILE A 215 -8.44 -22.33 -0.93
N GLY A 216 -8.42 -23.12 -2.01
CA GLY A 216 -7.19 -23.59 -2.64
C GLY A 216 -6.31 -22.45 -3.16
N LYS A 217 -6.89 -21.47 -3.87
CA LYS A 217 -6.18 -20.27 -4.35
C LYS A 217 -5.66 -19.42 -3.20
N PHE A 218 -6.47 -19.20 -2.17
CA PHE A 218 -6.05 -18.47 -0.97
C PHE A 218 -4.85 -19.14 -0.29
N LEU A 219 -4.95 -20.45 -0.01
CA LEU A 219 -3.86 -21.19 0.61
C LEU A 219 -2.61 -21.19 -0.28
N TYR A 220 -2.77 -21.34 -1.60
CA TYR A 220 -1.67 -21.27 -2.54
C TYR A 220 -0.95 -19.92 -2.45
N LEU A 221 -1.67 -18.80 -2.63
CA LEU A 221 -1.11 -17.45 -2.56
C LEU A 221 -0.48 -17.16 -1.21
N PHE A 222 -1.13 -17.57 -0.12
CA PHE A 222 -0.62 -17.37 1.24
C PHE A 222 0.71 -18.11 1.44
N PHE A 223 0.74 -19.44 1.19
CA PHE A 223 1.92 -20.24 1.44
C PHE A 223 3.08 -19.92 0.50
N THR A 224 2.85 -19.74 -0.80
CA THR A 224 3.93 -19.42 -1.75
C THR A 224 4.54 -18.05 -1.49
N SER A 225 3.71 -17.04 -1.18
CA SER A 225 4.18 -15.70 -0.80
C SER A 225 5.00 -15.73 0.50
N THR A 226 4.55 -16.48 1.51
CA THR A 226 5.29 -16.69 2.75
C THR A 226 6.62 -17.41 2.51
N VAL A 227 6.63 -18.50 1.74
CA VAL A 227 7.85 -19.26 1.43
C VAL A 227 8.87 -18.38 0.69
N LEU A 228 8.42 -17.58 -0.27
CA LEU A 228 9.28 -16.65 -0.99
C LEU A 228 9.91 -15.60 -0.05
N GLY A 229 9.11 -15.04 0.87
CA GLY A 229 9.58 -14.07 1.86
C GLY A 229 10.60 -14.68 2.82
N VAL A 230 10.32 -15.88 3.32
CA VAL A 230 11.24 -16.63 4.17
C VAL A 230 12.54 -16.96 3.45
N ALA A 231 12.46 -17.42 2.20
CA ALA A 231 13.63 -17.71 1.38
C ALA A 231 14.50 -16.46 1.16
N ALA A 232 13.91 -15.31 0.82
CA ALA A 232 14.63 -14.06 0.64
C ALA A 232 15.29 -13.57 1.95
N GLY A 233 14.59 -13.67 3.09
CA GLY A 233 15.12 -13.33 4.40
C GLY A 233 16.29 -14.22 4.83
N LEU A 234 16.19 -15.54 4.62
CA LEU A 234 17.26 -16.49 4.89
C LEU A 234 18.45 -16.29 3.95
N LEU A 235 18.19 -16.00 2.67
CA LEU A 235 19.22 -15.68 1.68
C LEU A 235 19.99 -14.43 2.09
N SER A 236 19.30 -13.38 2.55
CA SER A 236 19.93 -12.19 3.12
C SER A 236 20.83 -12.52 4.32
N ALA A 237 20.32 -13.34 5.26
CA ALA A 237 21.09 -13.78 6.42
C ALA A 237 22.35 -14.57 6.01
N TYR A 238 22.25 -15.43 5.00
CA TYR A 238 23.36 -16.20 4.44
C TYR A 238 24.40 -15.29 3.76
N ILE A 239 23.95 -14.36 2.91
CA ILE A 239 24.80 -13.40 2.21
C ILE A 239 25.59 -12.56 3.21
N ILE A 240 24.91 -12.00 4.22
CA ILE A 240 25.56 -11.19 5.26
C ILE A 240 26.55 -12.02 6.07
N LYS A 241 26.17 -13.24 6.50
CA LYS A 241 27.08 -14.13 7.23
C LYS A 241 28.35 -14.46 6.42
N LYS A 242 28.23 -14.62 5.09
CA LYS A 242 29.35 -14.98 4.21
C LYS A 242 30.21 -13.77 3.82
N LEU A 243 29.60 -12.64 3.49
CA LEU A 243 30.32 -11.41 3.11
C LEU A 243 31.02 -10.77 4.31
N CYS A 244 30.36 -10.76 5.47
CA CYS A 244 30.91 -10.14 6.67
C CYS A 244 31.99 -10.98 7.37
N PHE A 245 32.22 -12.24 6.94
CA PHE A 245 33.32 -13.06 7.44
C PHE A 245 34.71 -12.42 7.20
N ALA A 246 34.83 -11.53 6.20
CA ALA A 246 36.10 -10.90 5.85
C ALA A 246 36.23 -9.42 6.23
N ARG A 247 35.15 -8.61 6.08
CA ARG A 247 35.13 -7.18 6.42
C ARG A 247 33.73 -6.71 6.78
N HIS A 248 33.55 -6.30 8.04
CA HIS A 248 32.33 -5.63 8.49
C HIS A 248 32.34 -4.15 8.07
N SER A 249 31.23 -3.71 7.49
CA SER A 249 30.95 -2.29 7.24
C SER A 249 29.46 -2.06 7.37
N THR A 250 29.08 -1.13 8.24
CA THR A 250 27.69 -0.80 8.59
C THR A 250 26.83 -0.53 7.36
N ASP A 251 27.33 0.29 6.43
CA ASP A 251 26.57 0.73 5.25
C ASP A 251 26.21 -0.44 4.31
N ARG A 252 27.13 -1.39 4.10
CA ARG A 252 26.88 -2.55 3.23
C ARG A 252 25.87 -3.51 3.84
N GLU A 253 25.95 -3.72 5.14
CA GLU A 253 25.02 -4.61 5.86
C GLU A 253 23.58 -4.07 5.75
N VAL A 254 23.39 -2.77 6.03
CA VAL A 254 22.09 -2.10 5.94
C VAL A 254 21.59 -2.07 4.50
N ALA A 255 22.45 -1.72 3.53
CA ALA A 255 22.08 -1.66 2.12
C ALA A 255 21.61 -3.02 1.57
N ILE A 256 22.30 -4.12 1.91
CA ILE A 256 21.89 -5.47 1.49
C ILE A 256 20.52 -5.81 2.07
N MET A 257 20.25 -5.46 3.33
CA MET A 257 18.94 -5.72 3.93
C MET A 257 17.81 -4.98 3.20
N ILE A 258 17.99 -3.70 2.87
CA ILE A 258 17.01 -2.90 2.12
C ILE A 258 16.80 -3.50 0.73
N LEU A 259 17.88 -3.76 -0.01
CA LEU A 259 17.81 -4.28 -1.37
C LEU A 259 17.16 -5.67 -1.43
N MET A 260 17.46 -6.54 -0.46
CA MET A 260 16.86 -7.88 -0.39
C MET A 260 15.37 -7.83 -0.03
N ALA A 261 14.96 -6.90 0.84
CA ALA A 261 13.54 -6.68 1.12
C ALA A 261 12.80 -6.24 -0.14
N TYR A 262 13.35 -5.25 -0.84
CA TYR A 262 12.78 -4.73 -2.08
C TYR A 262 12.75 -5.77 -3.20
N LEU A 263 13.82 -6.55 -3.35
CA LEU A 263 13.89 -7.66 -4.30
C LEU A 263 12.82 -8.71 -4.01
N SER A 264 12.56 -9.03 -2.74
CA SER A 264 11.52 -9.99 -2.37
C SER A 264 10.12 -9.50 -2.80
N TYR A 265 9.86 -8.20 -2.63
CA TYR A 265 8.61 -7.58 -3.08
C TYR A 265 8.49 -7.61 -4.61
N MET A 266 9.49 -7.13 -5.34
CA MET A 266 9.42 -7.10 -6.81
C MET A 266 9.33 -8.50 -7.42
N LEU A 267 10.01 -9.49 -6.83
CA LEU A 267 9.93 -10.87 -7.29
C LEU A 267 8.56 -11.49 -7.05
N SER A 268 7.90 -11.17 -5.94
CA SER A 268 6.53 -11.63 -5.70
C SER A 268 5.54 -11.03 -6.69
N MET A 269 5.67 -9.74 -7.02
CA MET A 269 4.84 -9.08 -8.03
C MET A 269 5.02 -9.71 -9.40
N LEU A 270 6.25 -10.08 -9.77
CA LEU A 270 6.54 -10.78 -11.04
C LEU A 270 5.95 -12.19 -11.11
N LEU A 271 5.71 -12.83 -9.95
CA LEU A 271 5.17 -14.18 -9.84
C LEU A 271 3.65 -14.21 -9.57
N ASP A 272 2.97 -13.07 -9.67
CA ASP A 272 1.55 -12.90 -9.32
C ASP A 272 1.23 -13.35 -7.88
N LEU A 273 2.17 -13.12 -6.96
CA LEU A 273 2.05 -13.43 -5.53
C LEU A 273 1.75 -12.16 -4.70
N SER A 274 1.40 -12.34 -3.43
CA SER A 274 1.14 -11.21 -2.54
C SER A 274 2.46 -10.59 -2.06
N GLY A 275 2.84 -9.45 -2.63
CA GLY A 275 4.06 -8.76 -2.23
C GLY A 275 4.06 -8.22 -0.81
N ILE A 276 2.89 -7.85 -0.30
CA ILE A 276 2.71 -7.42 1.10
C ILE A 276 3.06 -8.58 2.04
N LEU A 277 2.52 -9.78 1.79
CA LEU A 277 2.85 -10.98 2.57
C LEU A 277 4.34 -11.33 2.45
N THR A 278 4.89 -11.34 1.23
CA THR A 278 6.28 -11.70 0.97
C THR A 278 7.26 -10.78 1.70
N VAL A 279 7.13 -9.45 1.57
CA VAL A 279 8.04 -8.50 2.20
C VAL A 279 7.90 -8.49 3.73
N PHE A 280 6.69 -8.72 4.24
CA PHE A 280 6.45 -8.83 5.68
C PHE A 280 7.17 -10.03 6.30
N PHE A 281 7.00 -11.23 5.74
CA PHE A 281 7.69 -12.42 6.24
C PHE A 281 9.21 -12.34 6.02
N CYS A 282 9.65 -11.69 4.93
CA CYS A 282 11.06 -11.34 4.72
C CYS A 282 11.60 -10.50 5.89
N GLY A 283 10.87 -9.45 6.30
CA GLY A 283 11.19 -8.60 7.45
C GLY A 283 11.27 -9.38 8.78
N ILE A 284 10.29 -10.25 9.06
CA ILE A 284 10.29 -11.10 10.27
C ILE A 284 11.55 -11.97 10.34
N VAL A 285 11.87 -12.62 9.23
CA VAL A 285 12.99 -13.57 9.12
C VAL A 285 14.32 -12.83 9.21
N MET A 286 14.47 -11.70 8.52
CA MET A 286 15.66 -10.85 8.64
C MET A 286 15.85 -10.34 10.08
N SER A 287 14.77 -9.91 10.73
CA SER A 287 14.83 -9.48 12.13
C SER A 287 15.25 -10.62 13.05
N HIS A 288 14.97 -11.90 12.72
CA HIS A 288 15.33 -13.03 13.56
C HIS A 288 16.75 -13.56 13.28
N TYR A 289 17.11 -13.72 12.01
CA TYR A 289 18.39 -14.32 11.62
C TYR A 289 19.44 -13.27 11.25
N THR A 290 19.10 -12.33 10.39
CA THR A 290 20.04 -11.31 9.89
C THR A 290 20.48 -10.35 10.99
N TRP A 291 19.56 -9.91 11.85
CA TRP A 291 19.86 -9.01 12.98
C TRP A 291 20.96 -9.53 13.90
N HIS A 292 21.01 -10.85 14.13
CA HIS A 292 22.05 -11.45 14.98
C HIS A 292 23.40 -11.60 14.27
N ASN A 293 23.42 -11.61 12.94
CA ASN A 293 24.63 -11.75 12.12
C ASN A 293 25.34 -10.42 11.81
N VAL A 294 24.67 -9.28 12.01
CA VAL A 294 25.25 -7.94 11.78
C VAL A 294 25.97 -7.41 13.03
N THR A 295 26.84 -6.41 12.83
CA THR A 295 27.57 -5.76 13.96
C THR A 295 26.64 -4.98 14.88
N GLU A 296 27.09 -4.67 16.10
CA GLU A 296 26.31 -3.85 17.05
C GLU A 296 25.99 -2.45 16.50
N SER A 297 26.95 -1.81 15.82
CA SER A 297 26.72 -0.54 15.13
C SER A 297 25.65 -0.68 14.05
N SER A 298 25.73 -1.74 13.23
CA SER A 298 24.73 -2.03 12.19
C SER A 298 23.35 -2.30 12.76
N ARG A 299 23.21 -2.94 13.92
CA ARG A 299 21.91 -3.15 14.57
C ARG A 299 21.23 -1.82 14.87
N VAL A 300 21.94 -0.91 15.52
CA VAL A 300 21.40 0.42 15.84
C VAL A 300 21.04 1.17 14.55
N THR A 301 21.95 1.23 13.58
CA THR A 301 21.71 1.90 12.30
C THR A 301 20.51 1.32 11.56
N THR A 302 20.44 -0.01 11.42
CA THR A 302 19.36 -0.73 10.74
C THR A 302 17.99 -0.37 11.33
N LYS A 303 17.87 -0.36 12.66
CA LYS A 303 16.60 -0.02 13.34
C LYS A 303 16.15 1.40 13.02
N HIS A 304 17.06 2.37 13.11
CA HIS A 304 16.74 3.76 12.81
C HIS A 304 16.48 4.00 11.32
N THR A 305 17.30 3.43 10.43
CA THR A 305 17.12 3.58 8.98
C THR A 305 15.77 3.06 8.52
N PHE A 306 15.32 1.89 8.98
CA PHE A 306 14.03 1.33 8.57
C PHE A 306 12.86 2.11 9.15
N ALA A 307 12.96 2.54 10.41
CA ALA A 307 11.95 3.39 11.03
C ALA A 307 11.83 4.74 10.29
N THR A 308 12.94 5.40 9.97
CA THR A 308 12.94 6.67 9.24
C THR A 308 12.40 6.52 7.82
N LEU A 309 12.75 5.46 7.10
CA LEU A 309 12.25 5.21 5.75
C LEU A 309 10.74 4.94 5.74
N SER A 310 10.24 4.13 6.70
CA SER A 310 8.80 3.90 6.91
C SER A 310 8.08 5.21 7.22
N PHE A 311 8.62 6.01 8.14
CA PHE A 311 8.03 7.28 8.56
C PHE A 311 7.91 8.29 7.40
N ILE A 312 8.96 8.43 6.59
CA ILE A 312 8.91 9.32 5.40
C ILE A 312 7.87 8.79 4.40
N ALA A 313 7.83 7.49 4.15
CA ALA A 313 6.86 6.88 3.23
C ALA A 313 5.41 7.05 3.73
N GLU A 314 5.17 6.97 5.04
CA GLU A 314 3.86 7.18 5.65
C GLU A 314 3.39 8.64 5.54
N ILE A 315 4.27 9.62 5.83
CA ILE A 315 3.93 11.04 5.66
C ILE A 315 3.63 11.35 4.20
N PHE A 316 4.44 10.80 3.28
CA PHE A 316 4.21 10.93 1.84
C PHE A 316 2.82 10.41 1.48
N LEU A 317 2.48 9.20 1.93
CA LEU A 317 1.20 8.55 1.64
C LEU A 317 0.03 9.43 2.05
N PHE A 318 0.00 9.97 3.27
CA PHE A 318 -1.13 10.79 3.70
C PHE A 318 -1.21 12.15 3.08
N LEU A 319 -0.07 12.80 2.89
CA LEU A 319 -0.04 14.07 2.20
C LEU A 319 -0.61 13.89 0.79
N TYR A 320 -0.19 12.82 0.11
CA TYR A 320 -0.61 12.53 -1.25
C TYR A 320 -2.08 12.12 -1.35
N VAL A 321 -2.57 11.25 -0.45
CA VAL A 321 -4.00 10.89 -0.34
C VAL A 321 -4.86 12.11 0.00
N GLY A 322 -4.41 12.97 0.91
CA GLY A 322 -5.12 14.20 1.27
C GLY A 322 -5.23 15.18 0.10
N MET A 323 -4.19 15.30 -0.72
CA MET A 323 -4.23 16.10 -1.94
C MET A 323 -5.19 15.50 -2.99
N ASP A 324 -5.13 14.19 -3.21
CA ASP A 324 -5.94 13.46 -4.19
C ASP A 324 -7.45 13.44 -3.85
N ALA A 325 -7.80 13.46 -2.55
CA ALA A 325 -9.20 13.49 -2.10
C ALA A 325 -10.02 14.69 -2.63
N LEU A 326 -9.35 15.76 -3.06
CA LEU A 326 -9.97 16.97 -3.60
C LEU A 326 -9.91 17.06 -5.13
N ASP A 327 -9.58 15.96 -5.81
CA ASP A 327 -9.62 15.89 -7.27
C ASP A 327 -11.06 15.96 -7.80
N ILE A 328 -11.36 17.05 -8.50
CA ILE A 328 -12.70 17.35 -8.99
C ILE A 328 -13.21 16.35 -10.03
N ASP A 329 -12.31 15.67 -10.76
CA ASP A 329 -12.71 14.68 -11.76
C ASP A 329 -13.30 13.44 -11.10
N LYS A 330 -12.75 13.01 -9.95
CA LYS A 330 -13.31 11.91 -9.14
C LYS A 330 -14.69 12.27 -8.59
N TRP A 331 -14.86 13.51 -8.11
CA TRP A 331 -16.15 13.99 -7.62
C TRP A 331 -17.18 14.20 -8.73
N LYS A 332 -16.77 14.62 -9.93
CA LYS A 332 -17.66 14.67 -11.11
C LYS A 332 -18.06 13.27 -11.58
N LEU A 333 -17.15 12.30 -11.54
CA LEU A 333 -17.43 10.89 -11.83
C LEU A 333 -18.39 10.29 -10.79
N ALA A 334 -18.27 10.66 -9.51
CA ALA A 334 -19.16 10.21 -8.44
C ALA A 334 -20.53 10.92 -8.43
N SER A 335 -20.59 12.20 -8.82
CA SER A 335 -21.82 13.01 -8.86
C SER A 335 -22.63 12.79 -10.14
N SER A 336 -21.96 12.47 -11.24
CA SER A 336 -22.62 12.10 -12.49
C SER A 336 -23.07 10.64 -12.47
N ARG A 337 -24.15 10.31 -13.18
CA ARG A 337 -24.70 8.96 -13.43
C ARG A 337 -23.70 7.94 -14.05
N TYR A 338 -22.40 8.24 -14.10
CA TYR A 338 -21.33 7.45 -14.73
C TYR A 338 -20.58 6.50 -13.78
N LEU A 339 -21.00 6.36 -12.52
CA LEU A 339 -20.49 5.32 -11.61
C LEU A 339 -20.46 3.92 -12.27
N LEU A 340 -21.44 3.62 -13.14
CA LEU A 340 -21.57 2.39 -13.92
C LEU A 340 -20.54 2.22 -15.06
N LEU A 341 -20.14 3.31 -15.75
CA LEU A 341 -19.18 3.25 -16.87
C LEU A 341 -17.73 3.39 -16.39
N SER A 342 -17.51 4.11 -15.29
CA SER A 342 -16.20 4.25 -14.67
C SER A 342 -15.72 2.94 -14.07
N MET A 343 -16.59 2.14 -13.43
CA MET A 343 -16.18 0.83 -12.93
C MET A 343 -15.70 -0.05 -14.09
N ASN A 344 -16.42 -0.09 -15.22
CA ASN A 344 -16.05 -0.92 -16.36
C ASN A 344 -14.71 -0.52 -17.03
N ASN A 345 -14.38 0.78 -17.11
CA ASN A 345 -13.10 1.24 -17.69
C ASN A 345 -11.93 1.24 -16.69
N TYR A 346 -12.16 1.46 -15.39
CA TYR A 346 -11.13 1.29 -14.36
C TYR A 346 -10.76 -0.20 -14.19
N LEU A 347 -11.71 -1.11 -14.42
CA LEU A 347 -11.51 -2.57 -14.35
C LEU A 347 -10.55 -3.11 -15.43
N ILE A 348 -10.46 -2.46 -16.60
CA ILE A 348 -9.55 -2.86 -17.69
C ILE A 348 -8.12 -2.36 -17.44
N SER A 349 -7.95 -1.27 -16.69
CA SER A 349 -6.61 -0.74 -16.36
C SER A 349 -5.92 -1.49 -15.22
N ARG A 350 -6.66 -2.26 -14.41
CA ARG A 350 -6.13 -3.02 -13.27
C ARG A 350 -5.75 -4.47 -13.58
N THR A 351 -5.80 -4.86 -14.86
CA THR A 351 -5.48 -6.20 -15.35
C THR A 351 -4.15 -6.28 -16.13
N VAL A 352 -3.26 -5.31 -15.95
CA VAL A 352 -1.86 -5.39 -16.39
C VAL A 352 -0.94 -5.01 -15.23
#